data_AF-A0AAV4P8L3-F1
#
_entry.id   AF-A0AAV4P8L3-F1
#
_cell.length_a   1.000
_cell.length_b   1.000
_cell.length_c   1.000
_cell.angle_alpha   90.00
_cell.angle_beta   90.00
_cell.angle_gamma   90.00
#
_symmetry.space_group_name_H-M   'P 1'
#
loop_
_entity.id
_entity.type
_entity.pdbx_description
1 polymer ?
#
loop_
_entity_poly.entity_id
_entity_poly.type
_entity_poly.pdbx_seq_one_letter_code
_entity_poly.pdbx_strand_id
1 'polypeptide(L)'
;MCDNPYHCDCSILWFRDWLQARGQNVANLPKETRCNSTKELALKPIVKLSNNTFVCSSSDSPSLPLFFIFLLATLVFFMCSR
;
A
#
# COMPACT_ATOMS: atom_id res chain seq x y z
N MET A 1 -19.30 4.16 14.99
CA MET A 1 -19.05 3.73 13.60
C MET A 1 -17.59 3.33 13.50
N CYS A 2 -17.31 2.12 13.05
CA CYS A 2 -15.94 1.65 12.83
C CYS A 2 -15.45 2.28 11.53
N ASP A 3 -14.77 3.42 11.62
CA ASP A 3 -14.09 4.00 10.46
C ASP A 3 -12.82 3.19 10.20
N ASN A 4 -12.81 2.43 9.09
CA ASN A 4 -11.61 1.78 8.63
C ASN A 4 -10.59 2.86 8.21
N PRO A 5 -9.39 2.90 8.78
CA PRO A 5 -8.39 3.91 8.46
C PRO A 5 -7.74 3.60 7.10
N TYR A 6 -8.36 4.00 5.99
CA TYR A 6 -7.84 3.71 4.65
C TYR A 6 -6.54 4.47 4.37
N HIS A 7 -5.43 3.75 4.21
CA HIS A 7 -4.18 4.31 3.75
C HIS A 7 -4.19 4.42 2.22
N CYS A 8 -4.27 5.64 1.69
CA CYS A 8 -4.46 5.92 0.28
C CYS A 8 -3.16 5.91 -0.51
N ASP A 9 -2.65 4.72 -0.78
CA ASP A 9 -1.49 4.43 -1.64
C ASP A 9 -1.87 3.49 -2.80
N CYS A 10 -0.89 3.02 -3.58
CA CYS A 10 -1.18 2.18 -4.75
C CYS A 10 -1.95 0.88 -4.41
N SER A 11 -1.85 0.37 -3.17
CA SER A 11 -2.50 -0.88 -2.76
C SER A 11 -4.03 -0.80 -2.73
N ILE A 12 -4.59 0.41 -2.59
CA ILE A 12 -6.04 0.63 -2.58
C ILE A 12 -6.57 1.30 -3.85
N LEU A 13 -5.75 1.43 -4.89
CA LEU A 13 -6.15 2.00 -6.18
C LEU A 13 -7.39 1.26 -6.75
N TRP A 14 -7.39 -0.07 -6.67
CA TRP A 14 -8.51 -0.91 -7.09
C TRP A 14 -9.79 -0.61 -6.29
N PHE A 15 -9.65 -0.28 -4.99
CA PHE A 15 -10.78 0.01 -4.14
C PHE A 15 -11.39 1.36 -4.50
N ARG A 16 -10.57 2.36 -4.85
CA ARG A 16 -11.06 3.62 -5.42
C ARG A 16 -11.86 3.39 -6.70
N ASP A 17 -11.33 2.59 -7.63
CA ASP A 17 -12.04 2.24 -8.88
C ASP A 17 -13.38 1.57 -8.61
N TRP A 18 -13.38 0.62 -7.68
CA TRP A 18 -14.60 -0.05 -7.28
C TRP A 18 -15.63 0.90 -6.63
N LEU A 19 -15.19 1.81 -5.76
CA LEU A 19 -16.05 2.82 -5.15
C LEU A 19 -16.70 3.72 -6.20
N GLN A 20 -15.94 4.15 -7.22
CA GLN A 20 -16.47 4.96 -8.32
C GLN A 20 -17.48 4.19 -9.18
N ALA A 21 -17.18 2.93 -9.51
CA ALA A 21 -18.02 2.15 -10.42
C ALA A 21 -19.27 1.57 -9.76
N ARG A 22 -19.21 1.22 -8.47
CA ARG A 22 -20.23 0.38 -7.81
C ARG A 22 -20.63 0.83 -6.40
N GLY A 23 -19.86 1.70 -5.75
CA GLY A 23 -20.04 2.02 -4.33
C GLY A 23 -21.44 2.52 -3.97
N GLN A 24 -22.09 3.26 -4.88
CA GLN A 24 -23.44 3.80 -4.65
C GLN A 24 -24.53 2.72 -4.50
N ASN A 25 -24.30 1.51 -5.01
CA ASN A 25 -25.28 0.42 -5.01
C ASN A 25 -25.10 -0.54 -3.82
N VAL A 26 -24.15 -0.26 -2.93
CA VAL A 26 -23.77 -1.17 -1.85
C VAL A 26 -24.51 -0.76 -0.57
N ALA A 27 -25.40 -1.64 -0.13
CA ALA A 27 -26.10 -1.46 1.14
C ALA A 27 -25.09 -1.31 2.29
N ASN A 28 -25.31 -0.32 3.16
CA ASN A 28 -24.47 0.00 4.31
C ASN A 28 -23.07 0.56 3.99
N LEU A 29 -22.75 0.88 2.73
CA LEU A 29 -21.56 1.66 2.43
C LEU A 29 -21.79 3.13 2.82
N PRO A 30 -20.83 3.79 3.51
CA PRO A 30 -20.92 5.22 3.76
C PRO A 30 -21.04 6.01 2.46
N LYS A 31 -21.83 7.10 2.48
CA LYS A 31 -21.93 8.04 1.33
C LYS A 31 -20.56 8.54 0.88
N GLU A 32 -19.61 8.65 1.80
CA GLU A 32 -18.26 9.09 1.51
C GLU A 32 -17.27 8.25 2.32
N THR A 33 -16.33 7.61 1.62
CA THR A 33 -15.21 6.88 2.23
C THR A 33 -13.97 7.75 2.12
N ARG A 34 -13.27 7.98 3.24
CA ARG A 34 -12.15 8.95 3.35
C ARG A 34 -10.83 8.25 3.64
N CYS A 35 -9.75 8.89 3.21
CA CYS A 35 -8.38 8.50 3.54
C CYS A 35 -8.03 8.85 4.99
N ASN A 36 -7.23 7.99 5.62
CA ASN A 36 -6.55 8.21 6.90
C ASN A 36 -5.02 8.20 6.73
N SER A 37 -4.53 8.70 5.60
CA SER A 37 -3.10 8.87 5.32
C SER A 37 -2.53 10.09 6.03
N THR A 38 -1.23 10.09 6.33
CA THR A 38 -0.56 11.24 6.94
C THR A 38 -0.47 12.42 5.97
N LYS A 39 -0.67 13.64 6.48
CA LYS A 39 -0.48 14.91 5.76
C LYS A 39 -1.47 15.15 4.61
N GLU A 40 -1.03 15.03 3.36
CA GLU A 40 -1.70 15.65 2.20
C GLU A 40 -3.01 14.99 1.80
N LEU A 41 -3.20 13.72 2.17
CA LEU A 41 -4.36 12.93 1.82
C LEU A 41 -5.33 12.74 2.99
N ALA A 42 -5.00 13.24 4.18
CA ALA A 42 -5.83 13.09 5.36
C ALA A 42 -7.27 13.58 5.10
N LEU A 43 -8.26 12.75 5.45
CA LEU A 43 -9.69 13.02 5.35
C LEU A 43 -10.22 13.30 3.93
N LYS A 44 -9.37 13.23 2.90
CA LYS A 44 -9.82 13.40 1.52
C LYS A 44 -10.69 12.22 1.09
N PRO A 45 -11.79 12.46 0.35
CA PRO A 45 -12.62 11.38 -0.17
C PRO A 45 -11.84 10.55 -1.19
N ILE A 46 -11.82 9.22 -1.02
CA ILE A 46 -11.04 8.31 -1.86
C ILE A 46 -11.37 8.54 -3.35
N VAL A 47 -12.65 8.63 -3.70
CA VAL A 47 -13.15 8.81 -5.08
C VAL A 47 -12.80 10.16 -5.73
N LYS A 48 -12.37 11.16 -4.94
CA LYS A 48 -11.97 12.49 -5.45
C LYS A 48 -10.47 12.61 -5.73
N LEU A 49 -9.68 11.58 -5.38
CA LEU A 49 -8.25 11.55 -5.63
C LEU A 49 -7.95 11.04 -7.05
N SER A 50 -6.94 11.61 -7.70
CA SER A 50 -6.47 11.18 -9.02
C SER A 50 -5.59 9.94 -8.93
N ASN A 51 -5.50 9.15 -10.01
CA ASN A 51 -4.71 7.90 -10.03
C ASN A 51 -3.23 8.10 -9.62
N ASN A 52 -2.63 9.20 -10.06
CA ASN A 52 -1.23 9.55 -9.74
C ASN A 52 -0.99 9.84 -8.24
N THR A 53 -2.04 9.97 -7.43
CA THR A 53 -1.94 10.11 -5.98
C THR A 53 -1.69 8.77 -5.29
N PHE A 54 -2.12 7.66 -5.91
CA PHE A 54 -1.99 6.31 -5.35
C PHE A 54 -0.66 5.69 -5.78
N VAL A 55 0.43 6.11 -5.14
CA VAL A 55 1.80 5.64 -5.42
C VAL A 55 2.30 4.80 -4.26
N CYS A 56 3.03 3.71 -4.56
CA CYS A 56 3.74 2.94 -3.54
C CYS A 56 5.21 3.33 -3.52
N SER A 57 5.75 3.56 -2.32
CA SER A 57 7.19 3.68 -2.14
C SER A 57 7.83 2.32 -2.37
N SER A 58 8.90 2.28 -3.16
CA SER A 58 9.66 1.05 -3.47
C SER A 58 10.43 0.49 -2.25
N SER A 59 10.21 1.05 -1.06
CA SER A 59 10.96 0.81 0.17
C SER A 59 10.56 -0.46 0.91
N ASP A 60 9.50 -1.14 0.51
CA ASP A 60 9.05 -2.37 1.21
C ASP A 60 9.78 -3.62 0.73
N SER A 61 10.71 -3.48 -0.22
CA SER A 61 11.74 -4.49 -0.41
C SER A 61 12.78 -4.29 0.69
N PRO A 62 13.02 -5.29 1.59
CA PRO A 62 14.20 -5.25 2.42
C PRO A 62 15.39 -5.32 1.47
N SER A 63 15.97 -4.17 1.16
CA SER A 63 17.26 -4.06 0.49
C SER A 63 18.31 -4.58 1.46
N LEU A 64 18.40 -5.90 1.55
CA LEU A 64 19.52 -6.57 2.20
C LEU A 64 20.78 -5.98 1.58
N PRO A 65 21.65 -5.33 2.37
CA PRO A 65 22.87 -4.75 1.83
C PRO A 65 23.61 -5.83 1.05
N LEU A 66 24.17 -5.50 -0.11
CA LEU A 66 24.90 -6.48 -0.94
C LEU A 66 25.94 -7.25 -0.12
N PHE A 67 26.55 -6.60 0.89
CA PHE A 67 27.43 -7.25 1.85
C PHE A 67 26.80 -8.43 2.60
N PHE A 68 25.54 -8.34 3.03
CA PHE A 68 24.84 -9.46 3.66
C PHE A 68 24.56 -10.58 2.66
N ILE A 69 24.27 -10.25 1.40
CA ILE A 69 24.11 -11.26 0.33
C ILE A 69 25.43 -11.98 0.08
N PHE A 70 26.54 -11.25 -0.01
CA PHE A 70 27.88 -11.82 -0.16
C PHE A 70 28.28 -12.65 1.06
N LEU A 71 28.03 -12.16 2.27
CA LEU A 71 28.34 -12.87 3.52
C LEU A 71 27.50 -14.16 3.65
N LEU A 72 26.21 -14.12 3.32
CA LEU A 72 25.37 -15.31 3.28
C LEU A 72 25.85 -16.28 2.20
N ALA A 73 26.20 -15.80 1.00
CA ALA A 73 26.70 -16.66 -0.08
C ALA A 73 28.05 -17.32 0.27
N THR A 74 28.97 -16.58 0.88
CA THR A 74 30.27 -17.13 1.32
C THR A 74 30.09 -18.10 2.48
N LEU A 75 29.25 -17.78 3.46
CA LEU A 75 28.92 -18.70 4.57
C LEU A 75 28.27 -19.98 4.04
N VAL A 76 27.30 -19.88 3.15
CA VAL A 76 26.65 -21.05 2.52
C VAL A 76 27.66 -21.87 1.72
N PHE A 77 28.51 -21.23 0.92
CA PHE A 77 29.57 -21.92 0.17
C PHE A 77 30.53 -22.65 1.11
N PHE A 78 30.94 -22.02 2.21
CA PHE A 78 31.86 -22.60 3.19
C PHE A 78 31.22 -23.73 3.99
N MET A 79 29.93 -23.60 4.36
CA MET A 79 29.16 -24.65 5.03
C MET A 79 28.83 -25.83 4.11
N CYS A 80 28.80 -25.63 2.78
CA CYS A 80 28.57 -26.67 1.79
C CYS A 80 29.88 -27.32 1.29
N SER A 81 31.03 -26.68 1.53
CA SER A 81 32.38 -27.18 1.18
C SER A 81 33.06 -27.96 2.32
N ARG A 82 32.31 -28.30 3.37
CA ARG A 82 32.76 -29.07 4.54
C ARG A 82 31.83 -30.24 4.75
#